data_AF-A0A940SRF8-F1
#
_entry.id   AF-A0A940SRF8-F1
#
_cell.length_a   1.000
_cell.length_b   1.000
_cell.length_c   1.000
_cell.angle_alpha   90.00
_cell.angle_beta   90.00
_cell.angle_gamma   90.00
#
_symmetry.space_group_name_H-M   'P 1'
#
loop_
_entity.id
_entity.type
_entity.pdbx_description
1 polymer ?
#
loop_
_entity_poly.entity_id
_entity_poly.type
_entity_poly.pdbx_seq_one_letter_code
_entity_poly.pdbx_strand_id
1 'polypeptide(L)'
;LFQLDGTALQEQISKLDQDADSAKQQSDLKYQYAAAQLAQAKESMAKQVQALQRREQELQNAASQLRRMYQETDARCENARLTVNRLAETLNAMQPDAENYTETEKEYSEAAEQYGSLCEIADSLALQIAQTEAELHDAEQDTESTRLDLEKEISEQEYELKTMQNDAAGSDAQTLEKLRQQSNSLTVTAPCAGIVSECIGTAGQLCDGLLAKIMPDDAFSVQLYVPDRAVLALKTGQKASFRTDASAEAYACTISDISAVRDTEGFAVRLQPQQQDGLLIGMQAYVTLILEEKEACAVPNAAVCYTDDGTVCVYTAEQQADGREIAVRHEVKTGIVDQDYTEIISDELQQGAQIILEPSDVYDGAAVTRNETESQHDQNT
;
A
#
# COMPACT_ATOMS: atom_id res chain seq x y z
N LEU A 1 -5.36 -29.74 -1.67
CA LEU A 1 -6.02 -28.75 -0.80
C LEU A 1 -6.33 -29.44 0.52
N PHE A 2 -5.77 -28.98 1.64
CA PHE A 2 -6.11 -29.53 2.95
C PHE A 2 -7.10 -28.59 3.64
N GLN A 3 -8.16 -29.16 4.20
CA GLN A 3 -9.13 -28.45 5.02
C GLN A 3 -9.01 -28.95 6.46
N LEU A 4 -8.74 -28.04 7.38
CA LEU A 4 -8.79 -28.29 8.81
C LEU A 4 -10.24 -28.15 9.29
N ASP A 5 -10.63 -28.95 10.28
CA ASP A 5 -11.97 -28.82 10.88
C ASP A 5 -12.10 -27.47 11.59
N GLY A 6 -12.86 -26.60 10.94
CA GLY A 6 -13.09 -25.22 11.34
C GLY A 6 -14.44 -24.97 11.97
N THR A 7 -15.27 -25.99 12.15
CA THR A 7 -16.68 -25.84 12.51
C THR A 7 -16.88 -25.02 13.79
N ALA A 8 -16.13 -25.32 14.84
CA ALA A 8 -16.17 -24.56 16.11
C ALA A 8 -15.69 -23.11 15.96
N LEU A 9 -14.70 -22.85 15.09
CA LEU A 9 -14.17 -21.51 14.84
C LEU A 9 -15.14 -20.70 13.96
N GLN A 10 -15.77 -21.33 12.97
CA GLN A 10 -16.82 -20.74 12.14
C GLN A 10 -18.08 -20.42 12.95
N GLU A 11 -18.51 -21.31 13.86
CA GLU A 11 -19.60 -21.03 14.80
C GLU A 11 -19.27 -19.86 15.74
N GLN A 12 -18.02 -19.78 16.22
CA GLN A 12 -17.59 -18.63 17.04
C GLN A 12 -17.58 -17.32 16.25
N ILE A 13 -17.08 -17.33 15.01
CA ILE A 13 -17.09 -16.14 14.14
C ILE A 13 -18.51 -15.73 13.82
N SER A 14 -19.39 -16.67 13.43
CA SER A 14 -20.77 -16.32 13.08
C SER A 14 -21.53 -15.76 14.29
N LYS A 15 -21.28 -16.31 15.49
CA LYS A 15 -21.87 -15.81 16.72
C LYS A 15 -21.36 -14.42 17.06
N LEU A 16 -20.06 -14.19 16.95
CA LEU A 16 -19.44 -12.87 17.18
C LEU A 16 -19.85 -11.82 16.14
N ASP A 17 -20.00 -12.20 14.86
CA ASP A 17 -20.53 -11.32 13.82
C ASP A 17 -21.99 -10.95 14.13
N GLN A 18 -22.82 -11.91 14.54
CA GLN A 18 -24.21 -11.65 14.90
C GLN A 18 -24.34 -10.79 16.16
N ASP A 19 -23.50 -11.03 17.17
CA ASP A 19 -23.42 -10.24 18.39
C ASP A 19 -22.92 -8.81 18.08
N ALA A 20 -21.90 -8.66 17.22
CA ALA A 20 -21.40 -7.36 16.77
C ALA A 20 -22.43 -6.59 15.93
N ASP A 21 -23.14 -7.25 15.02
CA ASP A 21 -24.21 -6.64 14.22
C ASP A 21 -25.37 -6.18 15.11
N SER A 22 -25.78 -7.01 16.08
CA SER A 22 -26.83 -6.64 17.03
C SER A 22 -26.41 -5.50 17.97
N ALA A 23 -25.17 -5.50 18.44
CA ALA A 23 -24.60 -4.43 19.25
C ALA A 23 -24.48 -3.12 18.47
N LYS A 24 -24.06 -3.18 17.20
CA LYS A 24 -24.00 -2.02 16.29
C LYS A 24 -25.39 -1.46 16.02
N GLN A 25 -26.36 -2.31 15.68
CA GLN A 25 -27.75 -1.89 15.52
C GLN A 25 -28.29 -1.24 16.80
N GLN A 26 -28.01 -1.80 17.97
CA GLN A 26 -28.44 -1.23 19.24
C GLN A 26 -27.76 0.11 19.55
N SER A 27 -26.47 0.26 19.22
CA SER A 27 -25.71 1.51 19.32
C SER A 27 -26.26 2.58 18.38
N ASP A 28 -26.47 2.24 17.11
CA ASP A 28 -27.04 3.13 16.09
C ASP A 28 -28.44 3.60 16.49
N LEU A 29 -29.28 2.71 17.04
CA LEU A 29 -30.62 3.04 17.49
C LEU A 29 -30.61 3.96 18.72
N LYS A 30 -29.69 3.72 19.67
CA LYS A 30 -29.46 4.61 20.83
C LYS A 30 -28.97 5.99 20.38
N TYR A 31 -28.03 6.04 19.43
CA TYR A 31 -27.54 7.29 18.85
C TYR A 31 -28.65 8.06 18.15
N GLN A 32 -29.44 7.40 17.29
CA GLN A 32 -30.58 8.03 16.61
C GLN A 32 -31.61 8.56 17.61
N TYR A 33 -31.89 7.81 18.67
CA TYR A 33 -32.81 8.23 19.72
C TYR A 33 -32.30 9.47 20.47
N ALA A 34 -31.04 9.46 20.91
CA ALA A 34 -30.41 10.60 21.58
C ALA A 34 -30.33 11.84 20.67
N ALA A 35 -30.01 11.64 19.38
CA ALA A 35 -29.98 12.73 18.39
C ALA A 35 -31.37 13.34 18.15
N ALA A 36 -32.42 12.51 18.12
CA ALA A 36 -33.80 12.97 18.00
C ALA A 36 -34.24 13.77 19.25
N GLN A 37 -33.87 13.32 20.45
CA GLN A 37 -34.15 14.05 21.69
C GLN A 37 -33.46 15.42 21.71
N LEU A 38 -32.18 15.49 21.34
CA LEU A 38 -31.45 16.75 21.25
C LEU A 38 -32.10 17.71 20.25
N ALA A 39 -32.53 17.21 19.09
CA ALA A 39 -33.22 18.03 18.09
C ALA A 39 -34.53 18.60 18.64
N GLN A 40 -35.32 17.78 19.35
CA GLN A 40 -36.56 18.21 19.99
C GLN A 40 -36.30 19.24 21.11
N ALA A 41 -35.25 19.03 21.93
CA ALA A 41 -34.84 19.96 22.97
C ALA A 41 -34.48 21.32 22.37
N LYS A 42 -33.63 21.36 21.34
CA LYS A 42 -33.26 22.58 20.61
C LYS A 42 -34.48 23.34 20.07
N GLU A 43 -35.45 22.63 19.49
CA GLU A 43 -36.67 23.25 18.98
C GLU A 43 -37.53 23.85 20.11
N SER A 44 -37.69 23.12 21.21
CA SER A 44 -38.42 23.60 22.40
C SER A 44 -37.78 24.85 23.00
N MET A 45 -36.45 24.83 23.13
CA MET A 45 -35.66 25.96 23.62
C MET A 45 -35.79 27.19 22.73
N ALA A 46 -35.67 27.01 21.40
CA ALA A 46 -35.84 28.11 20.46
C ALA A 46 -37.22 28.77 20.58
N LYS A 47 -38.28 27.97 20.77
CA LYS A 47 -39.64 28.49 21.01
C LYS A 47 -39.73 29.24 22.34
N GLN A 48 -39.10 28.73 23.40
CA GLN A 48 -39.12 29.35 24.72
C GLN A 48 -38.38 30.69 24.74
N VAL A 49 -37.15 30.74 24.20
CA VAL A 49 -36.37 31.97 24.06
C VAL A 49 -37.11 32.98 23.17
N GLN A 50 -37.72 32.54 22.07
CA GLN A 50 -38.50 33.42 21.22
C GLN A 50 -39.73 34.01 21.94
N ALA A 51 -40.39 33.25 22.81
CA ALA A 51 -41.51 33.75 23.61
C ALA A 51 -41.07 34.82 24.61
N LEU A 52 -39.92 34.64 25.26
CA LEU A 52 -39.34 35.61 26.19
C LEU A 52 -38.92 36.90 25.45
N GLN A 53 -38.25 36.78 24.30
CA GLN A 53 -37.89 37.93 23.46
C GLN A 53 -39.11 38.72 22.96
N ARG A 54 -40.23 38.04 22.67
CA ARG A 54 -41.49 38.74 22.32
C ARG A 54 -42.01 39.56 23.50
N ARG A 55 -41.97 39.01 24.71
CA ARG A 55 -42.37 39.73 25.93
C ARG A 55 -41.49 40.95 26.18
N GLU A 56 -40.18 40.83 26.01
CA GLU A 56 -39.26 41.98 26.10
C GLU A 56 -39.63 43.06 25.09
N GLN A 57 -39.87 42.68 23.83
CA GLN A 57 -40.25 43.62 22.79
C GLN A 57 -41.58 44.32 23.09
N GLU A 58 -42.56 43.60 23.63
CA GLU A 58 -43.84 44.16 24.08
C GLU A 58 -43.65 45.18 25.20
N LEU A 59 -42.85 44.86 26.23
CA LEU A 59 -42.53 45.76 27.34
C LEU A 59 -41.73 46.99 26.88
N GLN A 60 -40.76 46.81 26.00
CA GLN A 60 -39.98 47.90 25.42
C GLN A 60 -40.87 48.85 24.62
N ASN A 61 -41.80 48.31 23.83
CA ASN A 61 -42.78 49.10 23.10
C ASN A 61 -43.70 49.85 24.07
N ALA A 62 -44.20 49.19 25.13
CA ALA A 62 -45.06 49.81 26.15
C ALA A 62 -44.33 50.96 26.87
N ALA A 63 -43.10 50.75 27.33
CA ALA A 63 -42.26 51.79 27.95
C ALA A 63 -42.04 52.97 26.99
N SER A 64 -41.79 52.71 25.70
CA SER A 64 -41.61 53.78 24.71
C SER A 64 -42.89 54.60 24.49
N GLN A 65 -44.07 53.97 24.54
CA GLN A 65 -45.36 54.65 24.41
C GLN A 65 -45.64 55.50 25.65
N LEU A 66 -45.44 54.95 26.84
CA LEU A 66 -45.59 55.68 28.11
C LEU A 66 -44.67 56.89 28.18
N ARG A 67 -43.40 56.76 27.77
CA ARG A 67 -42.44 57.88 27.70
C ARG A 67 -42.91 58.99 26.76
N ARG A 68 -43.51 58.65 25.61
CA ARG A 68 -44.08 59.66 24.70
C ARG A 68 -45.27 60.39 25.34
N MET A 69 -46.17 59.64 25.98
CA MET A 69 -47.32 60.22 26.69
C MET A 69 -46.86 61.14 27.84
N TYR A 70 -45.84 60.72 28.59
CA TYR A 70 -45.24 61.53 29.64
C TYR A 70 -44.66 62.82 29.08
N GLN A 71 -43.83 62.77 28.03
CA GLN A 71 -43.24 63.96 27.41
C GLN A 71 -44.30 64.96 26.91
N GLU A 72 -45.39 64.46 26.32
CA GLU A 72 -46.49 65.32 25.88
C GLU A 72 -47.24 65.95 27.07
N THR A 73 -47.45 65.18 28.14
CA THR A 73 -48.16 65.64 29.34
C THR A 73 -47.32 66.62 30.16
N ASP A 74 -46.02 66.37 30.28
CA ASP A 74 -45.04 67.25 30.93
C ASP A 74 -44.99 68.62 30.24
N ALA A 75 -44.92 68.63 28.90
CA ALA A 75 -45.01 69.87 28.13
C ALA A 75 -46.34 70.61 28.35
N ARG A 76 -47.46 69.90 28.53
CA ARG A 76 -48.76 70.52 28.86
C ARG A 76 -48.79 71.08 30.29
N CYS A 77 -48.26 70.35 31.29
CA CYS A 77 -48.14 70.81 32.69
C CYS A 77 -47.27 72.09 32.72
N GLU A 78 -46.16 72.15 31.96
CA GLU A 78 -45.32 73.36 31.85
C GLU A 78 -46.05 74.55 31.22
N ASN A 79 -46.80 74.35 30.13
CA ASN A 79 -47.59 75.43 29.52
C ASN A 79 -48.72 75.92 30.46
N ALA A 80 -49.38 75.01 31.17
CA ALA A 80 -50.39 75.34 32.16
C ALA A 80 -49.78 76.14 33.33
N ARG A 81 -48.59 75.75 33.81
CA ARG A 81 -47.83 76.48 34.84
C ARG A 81 -47.56 77.93 34.45
N LEU A 82 -47.09 78.15 33.22
CA LEU A 82 -46.83 79.50 32.69
C LEU A 82 -48.12 80.33 32.63
N THR A 83 -49.25 79.70 32.29
CA THR A 83 -50.56 80.36 32.25
C THR A 83 -51.02 80.79 33.64
N VAL A 84 -50.91 79.89 34.63
CA VAL A 84 -51.21 80.17 36.05
C VAL A 84 -50.36 81.32 36.58
N ASN A 85 -49.04 81.29 36.33
CA ASN A 85 -48.13 82.35 36.77
C ASN A 85 -48.50 83.71 36.16
N ARG A 86 -48.78 83.75 34.86
CA ARG A 86 -49.21 84.98 34.17
C ARG A 86 -50.52 85.53 34.75
N LEU A 87 -51.50 84.67 34.99
CA LEU A 87 -52.79 85.09 35.56
C LEU A 87 -52.64 85.59 37.02
N ALA A 88 -51.81 84.92 37.82
CA ALA A 88 -51.46 85.38 39.16
C ALA A 88 -50.80 86.77 39.15
N GLU A 89 -49.85 87.00 38.24
CA GLU A 89 -49.22 88.32 38.06
C GLU A 89 -50.25 89.39 37.67
N THR A 90 -51.19 89.08 36.79
CA THR A 90 -52.26 90.03 36.42
C THR A 90 -53.19 90.35 37.58
N LEU A 91 -53.61 89.36 38.38
CA LEU A 91 -54.44 89.58 39.56
C LEU A 91 -53.73 90.45 40.60
N ASN A 92 -52.44 90.18 40.87
CA ASN A 92 -51.64 90.97 41.80
C ASN A 92 -51.49 92.44 41.38
N ALA A 93 -51.59 92.73 40.08
CA ALA A 93 -51.51 94.10 39.54
C ALA A 93 -52.88 94.82 39.51
N MET A 94 -53.99 94.12 39.69
CA MET A 94 -55.35 94.69 39.66
C MET A 94 -55.82 95.19 41.03
N GLN A 95 -56.72 96.17 41.05
CA GLN A 95 -57.48 96.52 42.25
C GLN A 95 -58.68 95.58 42.42
N PRO A 96 -59.06 95.19 43.65
CA PRO A 96 -60.17 94.25 43.89
C PRO A 96 -61.54 94.70 43.34
N ASP A 97 -61.75 96.02 43.19
CA ASP A 97 -63.00 96.59 42.68
C ASP A 97 -63.01 96.79 41.15
N ALA A 98 -61.99 96.31 40.43
CA ALA A 98 -61.90 96.45 38.98
C ALA A 98 -62.95 95.60 38.25
N GLU A 99 -63.48 96.12 37.14
CA GLU A 99 -64.61 95.55 36.38
C GLU A 99 -64.40 94.08 35.93
N ASN A 100 -63.15 93.67 35.72
CA ASN A 100 -62.78 92.32 35.25
C ASN A 100 -62.09 91.45 36.32
N TYR A 101 -62.03 91.89 37.58
CA TYR A 101 -61.28 91.19 38.64
C TYR A 101 -61.85 89.77 38.88
N THR A 102 -63.17 89.67 39.05
CA THR A 102 -63.85 88.39 39.34
C THR A 102 -63.77 87.39 38.18
N GLU A 103 -63.73 87.88 36.94
CA GLU A 103 -63.56 87.02 35.76
C GLU A 103 -62.13 86.48 35.68
N THR A 104 -61.13 87.34 35.89
CA THR A 104 -59.71 86.94 35.93
C THR A 104 -59.41 85.97 37.09
N GLU A 105 -60.05 86.16 38.25
CA GLU A 105 -59.94 85.26 39.41
C GLU A 105 -60.50 83.86 39.08
N LYS A 106 -61.64 83.82 38.38
CA LYS A 106 -62.22 82.56 37.90
C LYS A 106 -61.29 81.87 36.90
N GLU A 107 -60.79 82.58 35.88
CA GLU A 107 -59.84 82.03 34.90
C GLU A 107 -58.57 81.48 35.58
N TYR A 108 -58.05 82.19 36.59
CA TYR A 108 -56.91 81.73 37.38
C TYR A 108 -57.24 80.42 38.12
N SER A 109 -58.40 80.34 38.77
CA SER A 109 -58.80 79.13 39.50
C SER A 109 -58.94 77.91 38.58
N GLU A 110 -59.55 78.09 37.40
CA GLU A 110 -59.71 77.03 36.40
C GLU A 110 -58.34 76.60 35.82
N ALA A 111 -57.44 77.56 35.55
CA ALA A 111 -56.08 77.27 35.08
C ALA A 111 -55.25 76.53 36.15
N ALA A 112 -55.40 76.89 37.42
CA ALA A 112 -54.71 76.25 38.54
C ALA A 112 -55.18 74.80 38.75
N GLU A 113 -56.48 74.53 38.62
CA GLU A 113 -57.04 73.18 38.67
C GLU A 113 -56.58 72.32 37.48
N GLN A 114 -56.58 72.88 36.27
CA GLN A 114 -56.04 72.21 35.08
C GLN A 114 -54.54 71.91 35.22
N TYR A 115 -53.74 72.84 35.76
CA TYR A 115 -52.34 72.60 36.05
C TYR A 115 -52.17 71.44 37.05
N GLY A 116 -52.88 71.47 38.18
CA GLY A 116 -52.82 70.41 39.19
C GLY A 116 -53.14 69.03 38.61
N SER A 117 -54.25 68.92 37.86
CA SER A 117 -54.65 67.65 37.24
C SER A 117 -53.65 67.11 36.22
N LEU A 118 -53.03 67.97 35.41
CA LEU A 118 -51.99 67.57 34.45
C LEU A 118 -50.75 67.02 35.14
N CYS A 119 -50.35 67.64 36.25
CA CYS A 119 -49.15 67.19 36.96
C CYS A 119 -49.42 65.91 37.76
N GLU A 120 -50.63 65.69 38.29
CA GLU A 120 -51.05 64.38 38.81
C GLU A 120 -51.00 63.27 37.74
N ILE A 121 -51.44 63.57 36.51
CA ILE A 121 -51.33 62.63 35.39
C ILE A 121 -49.86 62.35 35.06
N ALA A 122 -49.01 63.38 35.02
CA ALA A 122 -47.57 63.24 34.76
C ALA A 122 -46.89 62.36 35.83
N ASP A 123 -47.18 62.56 37.11
CA ASP A 123 -46.68 61.73 38.22
C ASP A 123 -47.15 60.27 38.07
N SER A 124 -48.41 60.06 37.68
CA SER A 124 -48.96 58.71 37.44
C SER A 124 -48.26 58.00 36.27
N LEU A 125 -47.95 58.74 35.20
CA LEU A 125 -47.22 58.21 34.03
C LEU A 125 -45.76 57.92 34.39
N ALA A 126 -45.11 58.77 35.18
CA ALA A 126 -43.75 58.53 35.66
C ALA A 126 -43.67 57.24 36.49
N LEU A 127 -44.66 56.99 37.36
CA LEU A 127 -44.74 55.75 38.12
C LEU A 127 -44.94 54.53 37.21
N GLN A 128 -45.83 54.61 36.21
CA GLN A 128 -46.04 53.53 35.25
C GLN A 128 -44.78 53.24 34.43
N ILE A 129 -44.05 54.27 34.00
CA ILE A 129 -42.77 54.12 33.30
C ILE A 129 -41.78 53.36 34.19
N ALA A 130 -41.62 53.77 35.45
CA ALA A 130 -40.69 53.10 36.37
C ALA A 130 -41.06 51.62 36.61
N GLN A 131 -42.35 51.31 36.71
CA GLN A 131 -42.83 49.94 36.85
C GLN A 131 -42.56 49.09 35.59
N THR A 132 -42.91 49.60 34.41
CA THR A 132 -42.68 48.88 33.14
C THR A 132 -41.19 48.72 32.84
N GLU A 133 -40.35 49.69 33.21
CA GLU A 133 -38.89 49.58 33.05
C GLU A 133 -38.27 48.54 34.00
N ALA A 134 -38.77 48.44 35.24
CA ALA A 134 -38.37 47.37 36.14
C ALA A 134 -38.79 45.99 35.60
N GLU A 135 -40.03 45.86 35.11
CA GLU A 135 -40.50 44.62 34.48
C GLU A 135 -39.71 44.25 33.22
N LEU A 136 -39.29 45.23 32.42
CA LEU A 136 -38.42 45.02 31.26
C LEU A 136 -37.05 44.50 31.70
N HIS A 137 -36.45 45.12 32.73
CA HIS A 137 -35.15 44.70 33.24
C HIS A 137 -35.18 43.27 33.79
N ASP A 138 -36.21 42.92 34.56
CA ASP A 138 -36.40 41.56 35.06
C ASP A 138 -36.59 40.56 33.91
N ALA A 139 -37.37 40.93 32.89
CA ALA A 139 -37.56 40.10 31.69
C ALA A 139 -36.25 39.87 30.91
N GLU A 140 -35.41 40.90 30.75
CA GLU A 140 -34.09 40.80 30.11
C GLU A 140 -33.17 39.83 30.86
N GLN A 141 -33.17 39.90 32.20
CA GLN A 141 -32.38 39.00 33.04
C GLN A 141 -32.90 37.55 32.98
N ASP A 142 -34.22 37.38 32.98
CA ASP A 142 -34.86 36.06 32.86
C ASP A 142 -34.56 35.41 31.50
N THR A 143 -34.59 36.18 30.41
CA THR A 143 -34.23 35.68 29.07
C THR A 143 -32.78 35.24 29.02
N GLU A 144 -31.85 36.06 29.51
CA GLU A 144 -30.42 35.75 29.42
C GLU A 144 -30.05 34.55 30.30
N SER A 145 -30.55 34.50 31.53
CA SER A 145 -30.33 33.35 32.42
C SER A 145 -30.91 32.06 31.84
N THR A 146 -32.15 32.10 31.36
CA THR A 146 -32.79 30.96 30.67
C THR A 146 -31.96 30.54 29.46
N ARG A 147 -31.49 31.49 28.64
CA ARG A 147 -30.67 31.19 27.46
C ARG A 147 -29.39 30.44 27.82
N LEU A 148 -28.69 30.88 28.88
CA LEU A 148 -27.45 30.26 29.33
C LEU A 148 -27.66 28.85 29.89
N ASP A 149 -28.69 28.64 30.70
CA ASP A 149 -29.03 27.33 31.25
C ASP A 149 -29.36 26.33 30.13
N LEU A 150 -30.14 26.79 29.14
CA LEU A 150 -30.51 25.98 28.00
C LEU A 150 -29.31 25.66 27.08
N GLU A 151 -28.41 26.63 26.85
CA GLU A 151 -27.19 26.43 26.06
C GLU A 151 -26.25 25.42 26.69
N LYS A 152 -26.13 25.44 28.03
CA LYS A 152 -25.35 24.46 28.78
C LYS A 152 -25.91 23.05 28.63
N GLU A 153 -27.22 22.87 28.77
CA GLU A 153 -27.86 21.56 28.61
C GLU A 153 -27.68 20.99 27.19
N ILE A 154 -27.77 21.82 26.14
CA ILE A 154 -27.45 21.42 24.76
C ILE A 154 -26.00 20.95 24.66
N SER A 155 -25.06 21.73 25.20
CA SER A 155 -23.63 21.41 25.10
C SER A 155 -23.30 20.07 25.78
N GLU A 156 -23.95 19.76 26.91
CA GLU A 156 -23.78 18.49 27.61
C GLU A 156 -24.30 17.32 26.77
N GLN A 157 -25.51 17.44 26.19
CA GLN A 157 -26.09 16.41 25.32
C GLN A 157 -25.30 16.22 24.01
N GLU A 158 -24.77 17.30 23.42
CA GLU A 158 -23.90 17.23 22.23
C GLU A 158 -22.58 16.50 22.52
N TYR A 159 -22.00 16.73 23.69
CA TYR A 159 -20.81 16.03 24.12
C TYR A 159 -21.07 14.53 24.26
N GLU A 160 -22.16 14.13 24.91
CA GLU A 160 -22.57 12.73 25.06
C GLU A 160 -22.80 12.03 23.70
N LEU A 161 -23.44 12.71 22.74
CA LEU A 161 -23.59 12.18 21.38
C LEU A 161 -22.25 11.95 20.69
N LYS A 162 -21.31 12.89 20.88
CA LYS A 162 -19.97 12.79 20.30
C LYS A 162 -19.16 11.65 20.92
N THR A 163 -19.31 11.40 22.23
CA THR A 163 -18.66 10.25 22.88
C THR A 163 -19.29 8.94 22.41
N MET A 164 -20.62 8.85 22.31
CA MET A 164 -21.30 7.67 21.77
C MET A 164 -20.84 7.30 20.36
N GLN A 165 -20.59 8.30 19.50
CA GLN A 165 -20.11 8.08 18.14
C GLN A 165 -18.67 7.49 18.10
N ASN A 166 -17.84 7.83 19.09
CA ASN A 166 -16.46 7.36 19.16
C ASN A 166 -16.33 5.98 19.82
N ASP A 167 -17.17 5.66 20.80
CA ASP A 167 -17.12 4.40 21.56
C ASP A 167 -17.60 3.18 20.74
N ALA A 168 -18.37 3.40 19.67
CA ALA A 168 -18.85 2.35 18.77
C ALA A 168 -17.74 1.62 17.98
N ALA A 169 -16.48 2.08 18.05
CA ALA A 169 -15.36 1.56 17.24
C ALA A 169 -14.37 0.64 17.98
N GLY A 170 -14.55 0.38 19.29
CA GLY A 170 -13.40 0.10 20.17
C GLY A 170 -12.91 -1.36 20.36
N SER A 171 -13.78 -2.34 20.62
CA SER A 171 -13.32 -3.60 21.28
C SER A 171 -13.55 -4.89 20.48
N ASP A 172 -14.72 -5.06 19.87
CA ASP A 172 -15.08 -6.34 19.24
C ASP A 172 -14.41 -6.53 17.88
N ALA A 173 -14.13 -5.44 17.18
CA ALA A 173 -13.47 -5.46 15.87
C ALA A 173 -12.09 -6.13 15.91
N GLN A 174 -11.28 -5.89 16.95
CA GLN A 174 -9.93 -6.45 17.06
C GLN A 174 -9.93 -7.96 17.35
N THR A 175 -10.92 -8.46 18.09
CA THR A 175 -11.07 -9.89 18.38
C THR A 175 -11.57 -10.63 17.16
N LEU A 176 -12.47 -10.00 16.41
CA LEU A 176 -13.07 -10.54 15.19
C LEU A 176 -12.07 -10.58 14.02
N GLU A 177 -11.20 -9.57 13.91
CA GLU A 177 -10.06 -9.56 12.97
C GLU A 177 -9.12 -10.78 13.20
N LYS A 178 -8.78 -11.05 14.46
CA LYS A 178 -7.91 -12.18 14.83
C LYS A 178 -8.56 -13.53 14.52
N LEU A 179 -9.85 -13.68 14.82
CA LEU A 179 -10.60 -14.91 14.51
C LEU A 179 -10.75 -15.11 13.00
N ARG A 180 -10.96 -14.04 12.21
CA ARG A 180 -10.97 -14.11 10.74
C ARG A 180 -9.61 -14.54 10.17
N GLN A 181 -8.51 -14.03 10.71
CA GLN A 181 -7.17 -14.47 10.34
C GLN A 181 -6.95 -15.97 10.64
N GLN A 182 -7.41 -16.42 11.81
CA GLN A 182 -7.40 -17.85 12.17
C GLN A 182 -8.29 -18.69 11.24
N SER A 183 -9.45 -18.19 10.83
CA SER A 183 -10.34 -18.88 9.89
C SER A 183 -9.71 -19.06 8.51
N ASN A 184 -9.06 -18.01 8.00
CA ASN A 184 -8.35 -18.07 6.72
C ASN A 184 -7.20 -19.09 6.74
N SER A 185 -6.60 -19.34 7.91
CA SER A 185 -5.55 -20.35 8.07
C SER A 185 -6.04 -21.81 8.10
N LEU A 186 -7.36 -22.05 8.09
CA LEU A 186 -7.94 -23.41 8.09
C LEU A 186 -7.89 -24.08 6.72
N THR A 187 -7.77 -23.30 5.64
CA THR A 187 -7.60 -23.83 4.29
C THR A 187 -6.15 -23.68 3.86
N VAL A 188 -5.42 -24.79 3.84
CA VAL A 188 -4.03 -24.79 3.39
C VAL A 188 -4.00 -25.06 1.90
N THR A 189 -3.59 -24.05 1.14
CA THR A 189 -3.40 -24.09 -0.30
C THR A 189 -1.94 -24.36 -0.65
N ALA A 190 -1.72 -24.91 -1.85
CA ALA A 190 -0.39 -25.09 -2.38
C ALA A 190 0.26 -23.73 -2.68
N PRO A 191 1.51 -23.47 -2.25
CA PRO A 191 2.19 -22.22 -2.54
C PRO A 191 2.58 -22.07 -4.02
N CYS A 192 2.67 -23.18 -4.77
CA CYS A 192 3.00 -23.21 -6.19
C CYS A 192 2.23 -24.33 -6.91
N ALA A 193 2.14 -24.22 -8.25
CA ALA A 193 1.67 -25.29 -9.11
C ALA A 193 2.74 -26.39 -9.22
N GLY A 194 2.31 -27.65 -9.24
CA GLY A 194 3.21 -28.80 -9.30
C GLY A 194 2.53 -30.12 -8.97
N ILE A 195 3.30 -31.20 -9.04
CA ILE A 195 2.91 -32.56 -8.67
C ILE A 195 3.10 -32.77 -7.16
N VAL A 196 2.09 -33.30 -6.47
CA VAL A 196 2.20 -33.70 -5.06
C VAL A 196 3.02 -35.00 -4.98
N SER A 197 4.24 -34.94 -4.48
CA SER A 197 5.13 -36.10 -4.37
C SER A 197 4.82 -36.96 -3.15
N GLU A 198 4.38 -36.34 -2.07
CA GLU A 198 4.10 -37.01 -0.80
C GLU A 198 2.99 -36.27 -0.06
N CYS A 199 2.00 -37.02 0.42
CA CYS A 199 0.92 -36.53 1.27
C CYS A 199 1.12 -37.13 2.66
N ILE A 200 1.46 -36.30 3.64
CA ILE A 200 1.79 -36.72 5.01
C ILE A 200 0.57 -36.56 5.92
N GLY A 201 -0.23 -35.52 5.67
CA GLY A 201 -1.45 -35.26 6.42
C GLY A 201 -2.50 -36.35 6.22
N THR A 202 -2.99 -36.92 7.33
CA THR A 202 -4.09 -37.90 7.32
C THR A 202 -5.36 -37.28 7.90
N ALA A 203 -6.51 -37.54 7.27
CA ALA A 203 -7.80 -37.06 7.74
C ALA A 203 -8.09 -37.55 9.17
N GLY A 204 -8.47 -36.64 10.06
CA GLY A 204 -8.76 -36.94 11.47
C GLY A 204 -7.56 -36.90 12.43
N GLN A 205 -6.34 -36.65 11.95
CA GLN A 205 -5.18 -36.40 12.81
C GLN A 205 -5.02 -34.93 13.16
N LEU A 206 -4.42 -34.65 14.33
CA LEU A 206 -4.02 -33.31 14.72
C LEU A 206 -2.94 -32.82 13.74
N CYS A 207 -3.16 -31.66 13.13
CA CYS A 207 -2.22 -31.09 12.17
C CYS A 207 -1.14 -30.28 12.90
N ASP A 208 0.07 -30.83 12.99
CA ASP A 208 1.25 -30.22 13.63
C ASP A 208 2.44 -30.22 12.65
N GLY A 209 2.34 -29.45 11.56
CA GLY A 209 3.46 -29.21 10.66
C GLY A 209 3.24 -29.65 9.21
N LEU A 210 4.21 -30.38 8.64
CA LEU A 210 4.30 -30.63 7.20
C LEU A 210 3.14 -31.51 6.69
N LEU A 211 2.32 -30.95 5.80
CA LEU A 211 1.12 -31.62 5.26
C LEU A 211 1.37 -32.37 3.95
N ALA A 212 2.12 -31.78 3.03
CA ALA A 212 2.46 -32.37 1.75
C ALA A 212 3.74 -31.76 1.17
N LYS A 213 4.40 -32.52 0.31
CA LYS A 213 5.51 -32.06 -0.52
C LYS A 213 5.01 -31.90 -1.96
N ILE A 214 5.35 -30.76 -2.57
CA ILE A 214 4.96 -30.41 -3.94
C ILE A 214 6.23 -30.19 -4.74
N MET A 215 6.31 -30.84 -5.90
CA MET A 215 7.36 -30.69 -6.87
C MET A 215 6.84 -29.83 -8.03
N PRO A 216 7.41 -28.66 -8.31
CA PRO A 216 6.99 -27.83 -9.44
C PRO A 216 7.18 -28.55 -10.79
N ASP A 217 6.24 -28.36 -11.72
CA ASP A 217 6.24 -29.04 -13.03
C ASP A 217 7.47 -28.65 -13.88
N ASP A 218 8.01 -27.45 -13.69
CA ASP A 218 9.16 -26.91 -14.43
C ASP A 218 10.54 -27.24 -13.79
N ALA A 219 10.59 -28.12 -12.79
CA ALA A 219 11.82 -28.35 -12.01
C ALA A 219 12.72 -29.47 -12.58
N PHE A 220 12.50 -29.95 -13.81
CA PHE A 220 13.34 -31.01 -14.37
C PHE A 220 14.70 -30.45 -14.82
N SER A 221 15.74 -30.71 -14.03
CA SER A 221 17.12 -30.37 -14.34
C SER A 221 18.06 -31.52 -13.98
N VAL A 222 19.16 -31.64 -14.71
CA VAL A 222 20.23 -32.59 -14.39
C VAL A 222 21.32 -31.83 -13.66
N GLN A 223 21.66 -32.25 -12.45
CA GLN A 223 22.72 -31.65 -11.66
C GLN A 223 23.96 -32.55 -11.67
N LEU A 224 25.13 -31.94 -11.92
CA LEU A 224 26.43 -32.59 -11.78
C LEU A 224 27.40 -31.71 -11.01
N TYR A 225 28.45 -32.33 -10.46
CA TYR A 225 29.55 -31.63 -9.81
C TYR A 225 30.80 -31.69 -10.67
N VAL A 226 31.38 -30.53 -10.94
CA VAL A 226 32.56 -30.37 -11.80
C VAL A 226 33.75 -29.93 -10.94
N PRO A 227 34.95 -30.51 -11.11
CA PRO A 227 36.14 -30.11 -10.37
C PRO A 227 36.65 -28.73 -10.79
N ASP A 228 37.40 -28.08 -9.89
CA ASP A 228 37.92 -26.72 -10.02
C ASP A 228 38.65 -26.45 -11.34
N ARG A 229 39.39 -27.45 -11.86
CA ARG A 229 40.14 -27.34 -13.12
C ARG A 229 39.26 -27.18 -14.36
N ALA A 230 38.01 -27.65 -14.30
CA ALA A 230 37.11 -27.72 -15.45
C ALA A 230 35.98 -26.69 -15.39
N VAL A 231 35.59 -26.23 -14.19
CA VAL A 231 34.48 -25.27 -14.04
C VAL A 231 34.73 -23.94 -14.76
N LEU A 232 35.98 -23.47 -14.80
CA LEU A 232 36.35 -22.19 -15.43
C LEU A 232 36.22 -22.21 -16.96
N ALA A 233 36.22 -23.41 -17.56
CA ALA A 233 36.02 -23.57 -19.00
C ALA A 233 34.53 -23.57 -19.39
N LEU A 234 33.63 -23.81 -18.43
CA LEU A 234 32.20 -23.94 -18.69
C LEU A 234 31.48 -22.58 -18.74
N LYS A 235 30.47 -22.48 -19.60
CA LYS A 235 29.63 -21.29 -19.73
C LYS A 235 28.15 -21.67 -19.79
N THR A 236 27.30 -20.85 -19.20
CA THR A 236 25.84 -20.97 -19.35
C THR A 236 25.46 -20.86 -20.84
N GLY A 237 24.53 -21.70 -21.29
CA GLY A 237 24.08 -21.83 -22.68
C GLY A 237 24.90 -22.81 -23.54
N GLN A 238 26.00 -23.34 -23.01
CA GLN A 238 26.83 -24.32 -23.70
C GLN A 238 26.08 -25.64 -23.91
N LYS A 239 26.27 -26.25 -25.09
CA LYS A 239 25.66 -27.54 -25.43
C LYS A 239 26.37 -28.66 -24.69
N ALA A 240 25.57 -29.61 -24.23
CA ALA A 240 26.02 -30.82 -23.59
C ALA A 240 25.09 -31.97 -23.99
N SER A 241 25.51 -33.19 -23.69
CA SER A 241 24.64 -34.36 -23.80
C SER A 241 24.74 -35.21 -22.56
N PHE A 242 23.68 -35.97 -22.27
CA PHE A 242 23.72 -36.95 -21.20
C PHE A 242 22.99 -38.22 -21.60
N ARG A 243 23.36 -39.32 -20.95
CA ARG A 243 22.73 -40.63 -21.08
C ARG A 243 22.26 -41.09 -19.71
N THR A 244 21.21 -41.89 -19.69
CA THR A 244 20.72 -42.54 -18.47
C THR A 244 20.71 -44.04 -18.67
N ASP A 245 20.73 -44.83 -17.60
CA ASP A 245 20.72 -46.30 -17.72
C ASP A 245 19.44 -46.84 -18.37
N ALA A 246 18.36 -46.04 -18.39
CA ALA A 246 17.08 -46.44 -18.98
C ALA A 246 16.97 -46.13 -20.49
N SER A 247 17.90 -45.36 -21.07
CA SER A 247 17.86 -44.99 -22.48
C SER A 247 19.20 -45.25 -23.17
N ALA A 248 19.16 -45.92 -24.32
CA ALA A 248 20.35 -46.13 -25.13
C ALA A 248 20.81 -44.83 -25.80
N GLU A 249 19.88 -43.93 -26.13
CA GLU A 249 20.10 -42.68 -26.84
C GLU A 249 20.53 -41.54 -25.92
N ALA A 250 21.34 -40.62 -26.44
CA ALA A 250 21.79 -39.45 -25.69
C ALA A 250 20.78 -38.30 -25.82
N TYR A 251 20.49 -37.67 -24.68
CA TYR A 251 19.63 -36.49 -24.61
C TYR A 251 20.48 -35.23 -24.78
N ALA A 252 20.06 -34.34 -25.69
CA ALA A 252 20.66 -33.02 -25.83
C ALA A 252 20.22 -32.10 -24.68
N CYS A 253 21.17 -31.36 -24.11
CA CYS A 253 20.92 -30.41 -23.05
C CYS A 253 21.79 -29.16 -23.18
N THR A 254 21.46 -28.15 -22.38
CA THR A 254 22.24 -26.91 -22.28
C THR A 254 22.53 -26.58 -20.82
N ILE A 255 23.67 -25.96 -20.55
CA ILE A 255 24.00 -25.50 -19.20
C ILE A 255 23.08 -24.33 -18.84
N SER A 256 22.22 -24.50 -17.84
CA SER A 256 21.29 -23.45 -17.39
C SER A 256 21.86 -22.61 -16.24
N ASP A 257 22.65 -23.23 -15.36
CA ASP A 257 23.23 -22.54 -14.21
C ASP A 257 24.57 -23.17 -13.79
N ILE A 258 25.50 -22.34 -13.35
CA ILE A 258 26.79 -22.77 -12.78
C ILE A 258 26.91 -22.07 -11.43
N SER A 259 26.91 -22.85 -10.34
CA SER A 259 27.09 -22.30 -9.00
C SER A 259 28.47 -21.64 -8.88
N ALA A 260 28.50 -20.40 -8.38
CA ALA A 260 29.75 -19.73 -8.00
C ALA A 260 30.33 -20.26 -6.68
N VAL A 261 29.58 -21.09 -5.96
CA VAL A 261 29.95 -21.65 -4.65
C VAL A 261 30.27 -23.14 -4.81
N ARG A 262 31.45 -23.52 -4.31
CA ARG A 262 31.93 -24.91 -4.33
C ARG A 262 31.29 -25.72 -3.19
N ASP A 263 30.77 -26.90 -3.54
CA ASP A 263 30.33 -27.92 -2.59
C ASP A 263 31.48 -28.91 -2.30
N THR A 264 31.24 -29.86 -1.40
CA THR A 264 32.15 -30.95 -1.05
C THR A 264 32.59 -31.78 -2.27
N GLU A 265 31.70 -31.99 -3.24
CA GLU A 265 31.92 -32.79 -4.47
C GLU A 265 32.43 -31.95 -5.68
N GLY A 266 32.42 -30.62 -5.59
CA GLY A 266 32.83 -29.71 -6.67
C GLY A 266 31.86 -28.55 -6.87
N PHE A 267 31.94 -27.87 -8.02
CA PHE A 267 30.98 -26.83 -8.38
C PHE A 267 29.73 -27.45 -9.00
N ALA A 268 28.57 -27.14 -8.43
CA ALA A 268 27.30 -27.61 -8.96
C ALA A 268 27.00 -26.92 -10.30
N VAL A 269 26.75 -27.73 -11.32
CA VAL A 269 26.30 -27.29 -12.64
C VAL A 269 24.92 -27.89 -12.89
N ARG A 270 23.98 -27.08 -13.36
CA ARG A 270 22.65 -27.54 -13.78
C ARG A 270 22.53 -27.50 -15.28
N LEU A 271 21.95 -28.57 -15.82
CA LEU A 271 21.65 -28.73 -17.23
C LEU A 271 20.14 -28.78 -17.42
N GLN A 272 19.68 -28.10 -18.45
CA GLN A 272 18.31 -28.14 -18.92
C GLN A 272 18.21 -29.10 -20.13
N PRO A 273 17.54 -30.25 -20.02
CA PRO A 273 17.25 -31.11 -21.15
C PRO A 273 16.32 -30.41 -22.16
N GLN A 274 16.57 -30.58 -23.46
CA GLN A 274 15.67 -30.05 -24.50
C GLN A 274 14.39 -30.88 -24.66
N GLN A 275 14.45 -32.17 -24.32
CA GLN A 275 13.33 -33.11 -24.31
C GLN A 275 13.35 -33.88 -23.00
N GLN A 276 12.16 -34.20 -22.48
CA GLN A 276 11.99 -34.84 -21.17
C GLN A 276 11.26 -36.18 -21.24
N ASP A 277 10.92 -36.64 -22.45
CA ASP A 277 10.18 -37.88 -22.64
C ASP A 277 10.97 -39.08 -22.09
N GLY A 278 10.33 -39.82 -21.17
CA GLY A 278 10.92 -41.00 -20.53
C GLY A 278 11.91 -40.71 -19.41
N LEU A 279 12.13 -39.45 -19.04
CA LEU A 279 12.97 -39.08 -17.90
C LEU A 279 12.15 -38.98 -16.61
N LEU A 280 12.67 -39.55 -15.52
CA LEU A 280 12.08 -39.51 -14.19
C LEU A 280 13.04 -38.84 -13.21
N ILE A 281 12.49 -38.11 -12.25
CA ILE A 281 13.27 -37.46 -11.19
C ILE A 281 13.93 -38.53 -10.33
N GLY A 282 15.22 -38.35 -10.04
CA GLY A 282 16.02 -39.29 -9.24
C GLY A 282 16.80 -40.32 -10.05
N MET A 283 16.71 -40.30 -11.38
CA MET A 283 17.56 -41.14 -12.24
C MET A 283 19.03 -40.68 -12.20
N GLN A 284 19.94 -41.64 -12.27
CA GLN A 284 21.36 -41.36 -12.47
C GLN A 284 21.62 -41.06 -13.96
N ALA A 285 22.43 -40.03 -14.21
CA ALA A 285 22.79 -39.59 -15.56
C ALA A 285 24.32 -39.50 -15.72
N TYR A 286 24.80 -39.86 -16.90
CA TYR A 286 26.19 -39.71 -17.32
C TYR A 286 26.26 -38.57 -18.32
N VAL A 287 26.96 -37.50 -17.95
CA VAL A 287 27.03 -36.26 -18.74
C VAL A 287 28.34 -36.20 -19.51
N THR A 288 28.26 -35.84 -20.79
CA THR A 288 29.40 -35.45 -21.62
C THR A 288 29.39 -33.94 -21.80
N LEU A 289 30.46 -33.29 -21.32
CA LEU A 289 30.71 -31.86 -21.48
C LEU A 289 31.89 -31.63 -22.43
N ILE A 290 31.72 -30.75 -23.40
CA ILE A 290 32.79 -30.31 -24.31
C ILE A 290 33.53 -29.17 -23.62
N LEU A 291 34.77 -29.36 -23.14
CA LEU A 291 35.47 -28.32 -22.37
C LEU A 291 36.08 -27.22 -23.25
N GLU A 292 36.55 -27.59 -24.43
CA GLU A 292 37.16 -26.70 -25.41
C GLU A 292 36.83 -27.23 -26.81
N GLU A 293 36.50 -26.32 -27.72
CA GLU A 293 36.24 -26.63 -29.13
C GLU A 293 36.97 -25.57 -29.95
N LYS A 294 37.83 -26.01 -30.86
CA LYS A 294 38.67 -25.11 -31.66
C LYS A 294 38.88 -25.69 -33.05
N GLU A 295 38.60 -24.89 -34.07
CA GLU A 295 39.04 -25.19 -35.43
C GLU A 295 40.55 -24.89 -35.54
N ALA A 296 41.36 -25.92 -35.80
CA ALA A 296 42.80 -25.79 -35.93
C ALA A 296 43.39 -26.80 -36.93
N CYS A 297 44.61 -26.54 -37.40
CA CYS A 297 45.37 -27.52 -38.18
C CYS A 297 45.83 -28.64 -37.23
N ALA A 298 45.31 -29.84 -37.44
CA ALA A 298 45.67 -31.00 -36.65
C ALA A 298 46.21 -32.12 -37.55
N VAL A 299 47.14 -32.90 -37.01
CA VAL A 299 47.67 -34.10 -37.66
C VAL A 299 47.29 -35.32 -36.84
N PRO A 300 47.16 -36.51 -37.46
CA PRO A 300 46.97 -37.74 -36.70
C PRO A 300 48.07 -37.92 -35.66
N ASN A 301 47.72 -38.42 -34.47
CA ASN A 301 48.67 -38.60 -33.37
C ASN A 301 49.91 -39.42 -33.79
N ALA A 302 49.76 -40.35 -34.75
CA ALA A 302 50.84 -41.18 -35.29
C ALA A 302 51.87 -40.43 -36.16
N ALA A 303 51.58 -39.20 -36.58
CA ALA A 303 52.50 -38.39 -37.40
C ALA A 303 53.49 -37.57 -36.56
N VAL A 304 53.22 -37.41 -35.26
CA VAL A 304 54.00 -36.55 -34.37
C VAL A 304 55.24 -37.31 -33.88
N CYS A 305 56.42 -36.73 -34.11
CA CYS A 305 57.70 -37.28 -33.68
C CYS A 305 58.37 -36.42 -32.61
N TYR A 306 59.29 -37.03 -31.86
CA TYR A 306 60.16 -36.33 -30.93
C TYR A 306 61.60 -36.60 -31.32
N THR A 307 62.38 -35.53 -31.46
CA THR A 307 63.84 -35.63 -31.63
C THR A 307 64.52 -36.08 -30.33
N ASP A 308 65.78 -36.52 -30.41
CA ASP A 308 66.56 -36.95 -29.23
C ASP A 308 66.64 -35.87 -28.13
N ASP A 309 66.57 -34.60 -28.52
CA ASP A 309 66.57 -33.44 -27.62
C ASP A 309 65.18 -33.10 -27.05
N GLY A 310 64.14 -33.87 -27.41
CA GLY A 310 62.76 -33.72 -26.94
C GLY A 310 61.91 -32.71 -27.73
N THR A 311 62.46 -32.11 -28.79
CA THR A 311 61.72 -31.18 -29.67
C THR A 311 60.70 -31.94 -30.50
N VAL A 312 59.45 -31.44 -30.53
CA VAL A 312 58.36 -32.02 -31.32
C VAL A 312 58.51 -31.65 -32.78
N CYS A 313 58.39 -32.64 -33.64
CA CYS A 313 58.49 -32.51 -35.09
C CYS A 313 57.35 -33.20 -35.81
N VAL A 314 57.14 -32.77 -37.04
CA VAL A 314 56.42 -33.53 -38.07
C VAL A 314 57.25 -33.52 -39.34
N TYR A 315 57.11 -34.56 -40.17
CA TYR A 315 57.79 -34.63 -41.46
C TYR A 315 56.79 -34.42 -42.60
N THR A 316 57.14 -33.55 -43.53
CA THR A 316 56.43 -33.39 -44.80
C THR A 316 57.17 -34.12 -45.92
N ALA A 317 56.45 -34.54 -46.96
CA ALA A 317 57.06 -35.00 -48.20
C ALA A 317 57.12 -33.84 -49.21
N GLU A 318 58.32 -33.35 -49.52
CA GLU A 318 58.52 -32.26 -50.48
C GLU A 318 59.22 -32.73 -51.76
N GLN A 319 58.75 -32.24 -52.93
CA GLN A 319 59.38 -32.53 -54.22
C GLN A 319 60.59 -31.63 -54.47
N GLN A 320 61.71 -32.27 -54.79
CA GLN A 320 62.93 -31.63 -55.26
C GLN A 320 62.86 -31.33 -56.76
N ALA A 321 63.66 -30.35 -57.21
CA ALA A 321 63.73 -29.94 -58.61
C ALA A 321 64.24 -31.04 -59.57
N ASP A 322 64.84 -32.11 -59.03
CA ASP A 322 65.29 -33.30 -59.77
C ASP A 322 64.19 -34.39 -59.88
N GLY A 323 62.99 -34.13 -59.36
CA GLY A 323 61.83 -35.02 -59.42
C GLY A 323 61.76 -36.06 -58.29
N ARG A 324 62.66 -36.01 -57.29
CA ARG A 324 62.62 -36.90 -56.11
C ARG A 324 61.82 -36.26 -54.98
N GLU A 325 61.18 -37.08 -54.15
CA GLU A 325 60.57 -36.61 -52.90
C GLU A 325 61.50 -36.88 -51.73
N ILE A 326 61.64 -35.88 -50.86
CA ILE A 326 62.41 -35.98 -49.63
C ILE A 326 61.54 -35.64 -48.43
N ALA A 327 61.86 -36.25 -47.29
CA ALA A 327 61.28 -35.86 -46.01
C ALA A 327 61.93 -34.55 -45.53
N VAL A 328 61.11 -33.54 -45.25
CA VAL A 328 61.56 -32.28 -44.64
C VAL A 328 61.03 -32.23 -43.20
N ARG A 329 61.94 -32.01 -42.25
CA ARG A 329 61.58 -31.93 -40.84
C ARG A 329 61.11 -30.52 -40.51
N HIS A 330 59.88 -30.41 -40.00
CA HIS A 330 59.38 -29.17 -39.41
C HIS A 330 59.30 -29.31 -37.90
N GLU A 331 59.96 -28.40 -37.20
CA GLU A 331 59.83 -28.27 -35.75
C GLU A 331 58.55 -27.50 -35.44
N VAL A 332 57.73 -28.06 -34.55
CA VAL A 332 56.38 -27.55 -34.30
C VAL A 332 56.07 -27.50 -32.81
N LYS A 333 55.04 -26.74 -32.45
CA LYS A 333 54.45 -26.79 -31.11
C LYS A 333 53.10 -27.50 -31.17
N THR A 334 52.75 -28.21 -30.12
CA THR A 334 51.46 -28.90 -30.02
C THR A 334 50.46 -28.06 -29.22
N GLY A 335 49.21 -28.07 -29.66
CA GLY A 335 48.08 -27.45 -28.96
C GLY A 335 47.16 -28.48 -28.31
N ILE A 336 45.86 -28.38 -28.58
CA ILE A 336 44.85 -29.34 -28.11
C ILE A 336 45.15 -30.73 -28.68
N VAL A 337 45.08 -31.76 -27.84
CA VAL A 337 45.26 -33.16 -28.23
C VAL A 337 44.00 -33.91 -27.86
N ASP A 338 43.35 -34.46 -28.89
CA ASP A 338 42.22 -35.37 -28.74
C ASP A 338 42.67 -36.82 -28.93
N GLN A 339 41.73 -37.76 -28.87
CA GLN A 339 42.03 -39.19 -28.98
C GLN A 339 42.73 -39.56 -30.28
N ASP A 340 42.38 -38.89 -31.39
CA ASP A 340 42.84 -39.25 -32.73
C ASP A 340 43.84 -38.25 -33.35
N TYR A 341 43.75 -36.97 -32.97
CA TYR A 341 44.50 -35.88 -33.58
C TYR A 341 45.19 -34.97 -32.56
N THR A 342 46.34 -34.42 -32.96
CA THR A 342 47.10 -33.41 -32.23
C THR A 342 47.12 -32.13 -33.04
N GLU A 343 46.67 -31.02 -32.43
CA GLU A 343 46.82 -29.68 -33.01
C GLU A 343 48.31 -29.34 -33.17
N ILE A 344 48.67 -28.84 -34.34
CA ILE A 344 50.02 -28.40 -34.69
C ILE A 344 50.03 -26.89 -34.92
N ILE A 345 50.89 -26.20 -34.17
CA ILE A 345 51.14 -24.77 -34.26
C ILE A 345 52.50 -24.57 -34.92
N SER A 346 52.50 -24.12 -36.16
CA SER A 346 53.69 -23.82 -36.96
C SER A 346 53.41 -22.66 -37.91
N ASP A 347 54.41 -21.79 -38.11
CA ASP A 347 54.35 -20.70 -39.09
C ASP A 347 54.73 -21.19 -40.51
N GLU A 348 55.35 -22.37 -40.61
CA GLU A 348 55.88 -22.92 -41.87
C GLU A 348 54.90 -23.89 -42.54
N LEU A 349 54.02 -24.53 -41.77
CA LEU A 349 53.06 -25.52 -42.26
C LEU A 349 51.69 -24.91 -42.49
N GLN A 350 51.11 -25.19 -43.66
CA GLN A 350 49.77 -24.76 -44.04
C GLN A 350 48.84 -25.96 -44.26
N GLN A 351 47.53 -25.70 -44.15
CA GLN A 351 46.50 -26.70 -44.40
C GLN A 351 46.67 -27.32 -45.80
N GLY A 352 46.68 -28.65 -45.89
CA GLY A 352 46.89 -29.39 -47.14
C GLY A 352 48.32 -29.91 -47.37
N ALA A 353 49.27 -29.59 -46.48
CA ALA A 353 50.60 -30.20 -46.49
C ALA A 353 50.52 -31.74 -46.38
N GLN A 354 51.37 -32.45 -47.14
CA GLN A 354 51.42 -33.91 -47.13
C GLN A 354 52.32 -34.37 -45.97
N ILE A 355 51.70 -34.89 -44.92
CA ILE A 355 52.38 -35.33 -43.70
C ILE A 355 52.72 -36.82 -43.78
N ILE A 356 53.93 -37.17 -43.39
CA ILE A 356 54.39 -38.56 -43.29
C ILE A 356 53.86 -39.16 -41.98
N LEU A 357 53.14 -40.27 -42.09
CA LEU A 357 52.67 -41.06 -40.95
C LEU A 357 53.79 -42.01 -40.47
N GLU A 358 53.96 -42.15 -39.16
CA GLU A 358 54.93 -43.06 -38.51
C GLU A 358 56.41 -42.88 -38.97
N PRO A 359 57.02 -41.69 -38.78
CA PRO A 359 58.37 -41.38 -39.29
C PRO A 359 59.52 -42.05 -38.50
N SER A 360 59.32 -43.23 -37.91
CA SER A 360 60.23 -43.86 -36.94
C SER A 360 61.66 -44.08 -37.45
N ASP A 361 61.84 -44.24 -38.77
CA ASP A 361 63.14 -44.41 -39.44
C ASP A 361 63.44 -43.29 -40.46
N VAL A 362 62.70 -42.18 -40.40
CA VAL A 362 62.84 -41.04 -41.32
C VAL A 362 63.68 -39.95 -40.67
N TYR A 363 64.70 -39.49 -41.40
CA TYR A 363 65.53 -38.34 -41.02
C TYR A 363 65.41 -37.23 -42.06
N ASP A 364 65.78 -36.01 -41.67
CA ASP A 364 65.72 -34.85 -42.56
C ASP A 364 66.55 -35.06 -43.83
N GLY A 365 65.92 -34.85 -44.99
CA GLY A 365 66.51 -35.09 -46.31
C GLY A 365 66.48 -36.55 -46.78
N ALA A 366 65.88 -37.48 -46.01
CA ALA A 366 65.73 -38.86 -46.46
C ALA A 366 64.84 -38.95 -47.71
N ALA A 367 65.25 -39.76 -48.69
CA ALA A 367 64.42 -40.01 -49.87
C ALA A 367 63.18 -40.81 -49.45
N VAL A 368 62.00 -40.29 -49.79
CA VAL A 368 60.72 -40.94 -49.49
C VAL A 368 60.03 -41.32 -50.78
N THR A 369 59.36 -42.47 -50.75
CA THR A 369 58.49 -42.93 -51.83
C THR A 369 57.09 -43.02 -51.29
N ARG A 370 56.13 -42.39 -51.97
CA ARG A 370 54.72 -42.49 -51.59
C ARG A 370 54.30 -43.95 -51.65
N ASN A 371 53.95 -44.50 -50.50
CA ASN A 371 53.00 -45.59 -50.45
C ASN A 371 51.63 -44.93 -50.45
N GLU A 372 50.88 -45.10 -51.54
CA GLU A 372 49.47 -44.69 -51.58
C GLU A 372 48.67 -45.59 -50.64
N THR A 373 48.75 -45.30 -49.34
CA THR A 373 47.71 -45.68 -48.42
C THR A 373 46.69 -44.55 -48.47
N GLU A 374 45.80 -44.61 -49.46
CA GLU A 374 44.58 -43.79 -49.48
C GLU A 374 43.89 -43.91 -48.13
N SER A 375 44.02 -42.88 -47.31
CA SER A 375 43.20 -42.73 -46.11
C SER A 375 42.16 -41.69 -46.45
N GLN A 376 41.06 -42.19 -47.01
CA GLN A 376 39.79 -41.49 -47.06
C GLN A 376 39.51 -40.93 -45.66
N HIS A 377 39.42 -39.61 -45.53
CA HIS A 377 38.53 -39.06 -44.52
C HIS A 377 37.59 -38.09 -45.20
N ASP A 378 36.34 -38.57 -45.23
CA ASP A 378 35.17 -37.92 -45.76
C ASP A 378 35.00 -36.51 -45.21
N GLN A 379 34.52 -35.65 -46.10
CA GLN A 379 33.66 -34.54 -45.75
C GLN A 379 32.46 -35.08 -44.95
N ASN A 380 32.31 -34.71 -43.69
CA ASN A 380 30.99 -34.39 -43.15
C ASN A 380 31.03 -33.68 -41.79
N THR A 381 30.50 -32.45 -41.81
CA THR A 381 29.39 -31.91 -41.00
C THR A 381 29.30 -32.22 -39.51
#